data_AF-A0A4Q9B3J7-F1
#
_entry.id   AF-A0A4Q9B3J7-F1
#
_cell.length_a   1.000
_cell.length_b   1.000
_cell.length_c   1.000
_cell.angle_alpha   90.00
_cell.angle_beta   90.00
_cell.angle_gamma   90.00
#
_symmetry.space_group_name_H-M   'P 1'
#
loop_
_entity.id
_entity.type
_entity.pdbx_description
1 polymer ?
#
loop_
_entity_poly.entity_id
_entity_poly.type
_entity_poly.pdbx_seq_one_letter_code
_entity_poly.pdbx_strand_id
1 'polypeptide(L)'
;MTLSTLALLRGRTLAREGGKLLVRPAPSPEEARGLAPLKRPLLALLEEGGTIQGDDLLGSLHLLAALLAAKEGIPPMTWATFYYQGRPEPERVLVPGPNLLPSLLWRARNLPEPRRVHLAATDGGLILDLEAPLEAFLRVEGSGLEVYAWPEERMREYLQAAALGREPRPVVLELGGRAFRTLSWPEPIFTPLYGPQVELAEA
;
A
#
# COMPACT_ATOMS: atom_id res chain seq x y z
N MET A 1 6.79 2.91 -2.37
CA MET A 1 5.85 2.87 -3.53
C MET A 1 4.72 3.84 -3.26
N THR A 2 4.03 4.29 -4.31
CA THR A 2 2.98 5.32 -4.25
C THR A 2 1.59 4.73 -4.51
N LEU A 3 0.51 5.36 -4.03
CA LEU A 3 -0.87 5.08 -4.46
C LEU A 3 -0.99 5.25 -5.97
N SER A 4 -0.30 6.21 -6.57
CA SER A 4 -0.28 6.38 -8.03
C SER A 4 0.27 5.14 -8.75
N THR A 5 1.25 4.44 -8.16
CA THR A 5 1.77 3.18 -8.70
C THR A 5 0.73 2.06 -8.58
N LEU A 6 0.03 1.98 -7.45
CA LEU A 6 -1.03 0.99 -7.23
C LEU A 6 -2.25 1.24 -8.14
N ALA A 7 -2.59 2.52 -8.39
CA ALA A 7 -3.68 2.92 -9.26
C ALA A 7 -3.50 2.43 -10.71
N LEU A 8 -2.26 2.22 -11.16
CA LEU A 8 -1.97 1.60 -12.46
C LEU A 8 -2.50 0.17 -12.58
N LEU A 9 -2.83 -0.51 -11.48
CA LEU A 9 -3.40 -1.86 -11.50
C LEU A 9 -4.92 -1.86 -11.74
N ARG A 10 -5.61 -0.74 -11.54
CA ARG A 10 -7.08 -0.66 -11.65
C ARG A 10 -7.56 -1.02 -13.06
N GLY A 11 -8.64 -1.79 -13.14
CA GLY A 11 -9.19 -2.25 -14.41
C GLY A 11 -8.27 -3.17 -15.22
N ARG A 12 -7.22 -3.72 -14.62
CA ARG A 12 -6.28 -4.64 -15.28
C ARG A 12 -6.39 -6.05 -14.74
N THR A 13 -6.24 -7.03 -15.61
CA THR A 13 -5.96 -8.42 -15.24
C THR A 13 -4.46 -8.66 -15.22
N LEU A 14 -3.97 -9.25 -14.12
CA LEU A 14 -2.59 -9.67 -13.93
C LEU A 14 -2.53 -11.19 -14.01
N ALA A 15 -1.59 -11.74 -14.76
CA ALA A 15 -1.42 -13.17 -14.92
C ALA A 15 0.05 -13.58 -14.87
N ARG A 16 0.32 -14.81 -14.41
CA ARG A 16 1.65 -15.40 -14.45
C ARG A 16 1.68 -16.54 -15.45
N GLU A 17 2.46 -16.38 -16.52
CA GLU A 17 2.60 -17.38 -17.59
C GLU A 17 4.08 -17.51 -18.01
N GLY A 18 4.62 -18.73 -17.99
CA GLY A 18 6.03 -19.01 -18.26
C GLY A 18 6.99 -18.25 -17.34
N GLY A 19 6.60 -18.04 -16.07
CA GLY A 19 7.36 -17.22 -15.12
C GLY A 19 7.38 -15.71 -15.42
N LYS A 20 6.56 -15.25 -16.37
CA LYS A 20 6.43 -13.83 -16.74
C LYS A 20 5.14 -13.24 -16.22
N LEU A 21 5.19 -11.97 -15.82
CA LEU A 21 4.01 -11.20 -15.48
C LEU A 21 3.40 -10.65 -16.77
N LEU A 22 2.17 -11.04 -17.06
CA LEU A 22 1.35 -10.46 -18.10
C LEU A 22 0.35 -9.50 -17.46
N VAL A 23 0.17 -8.35 -18.10
CA VAL A 23 -0.76 -7.31 -17.68
C VAL A 23 -1.68 -7.01 -18.86
N ARG A 24 -2.99 -7.16 -18.66
CA ARG A 24 -4.02 -6.99 -19.70
C ARG A 24 -5.06 -5.97 -19.21
N PRO A 25 -5.41 -4.92 -20.00
CA PRO A 25 -4.76 -4.53 -21.25
C PRO A 25 -3.28 -4.16 -21.03
N ALA A 26 -2.50 -4.24 -22.12
CA ALA A 26 -1.08 -3.96 -22.06
C ALA A 26 -0.83 -2.50 -21.64
N PRO A 27 0.06 -2.24 -20.67
CA PRO A 27 0.41 -0.87 -20.26
C PRO A 27 1.08 -0.10 -21.40
N SER A 28 0.87 1.21 -21.42
CA SER A 28 1.72 2.12 -22.18
C SER A 28 3.17 2.04 -21.67
N PRO A 29 4.16 2.50 -22.45
CA PRO A 29 5.56 2.50 -22.02
C PRO A 29 5.80 3.25 -20.70
N GLU A 30 5.02 4.30 -20.43
CA GLU A 30 5.11 5.06 -19.19
C GLU A 30 4.55 4.28 -17.99
N GLU A 31 3.36 3.70 -18.14
CA GLU A 31 2.76 2.86 -17.11
C GLU A 31 3.61 1.62 -16.83
N ALA A 32 4.24 1.04 -17.85
CA ALA A 32 5.15 -0.09 -17.70
C ALA A 32 6.37 0.27 -16.83
N ARG A 33 6.91 1.49 -16.98
CA ARG A 33 7.98 2.01 -16.10
C ARG A 33 7.47 2.19 -14.67
N GLY A 34 6.26 2.71 -14.51
CA GLY A 34 5.60 2.84 -13.19
C GLY A 34 5.39 1.49 -12.50
N LEU A 35 5.01 0.45 -13.26
CA LEU A 35 4.77 -0.90 -12.75
C LEU A 35 6.03 -1.73 -12.53
N ALA A 36 7.18 -1.35 -13.11
CA ALA A 36 8.43 -2.10 -13.01
C ALA A 36 8.82 -2.46 -11.56
N PRO A 37 8.69 -1.56 -10.56
CA PRO A 37 8.97 -1.88 -9.16
C PRO A 37 8.00 -2.86 -8.50
N LEU A 38 6.87 -3.18 -9.14
CA LEU A 38 5.88 -4.14 -8.66
C LEU A 38 5.98 -5.50 -9.37
N LYS A 39 6.78 -5.62 -10.44
CA LYS A 39 6.85 -6.86 -11.23
C LYS A 39 7.19 -8.10 -10.40
N ARG A 40 8.26 -8.04 -9.59
CA ARG A 40 8.68 -9.17 -8.75
C ARG A 40 7.67 -9.46 -7.63
N PRO A 41 7.18 -8.46 -6.87
CA PRO A 41 6.13 -8.67 -5.88
C PRO A 41 4.86 -9.29 -6.47
N LEU A 42 4.35 -8.78 -7.59
CA LEU A 42 3.16 -9.33 -8.26
C LEU A 42 3.35 -10.78 -8.69
N LEU A 43 4.55 -11.14 -9.18
CA LEU A 43 4.87 -12.54 -9.48
C LEU A 43 4.88 -13.44 -8.24
N ALA A 44 5.26 -12.91 -7.07
CA ALA A 44 5.27 -13.66 -5.82
C ALA A 44 3.85 -13.92 -5.29
N LEU A 45 2.88 -13.07 -5.65
CA LEU A 45 1.47 -13.24 -5.30
C LEU A 45 0.75 -14.26 -6.20
N LEU A 46 1.26 -14.48 -7.42
CA LEU A 46 0.64 -15.34 -8.42
C LEU A 46 1.31 -16.71 -8.50
N GLU A 47 0.50 -17.76 -8.40
CA GLU A 47 0.87 -19.11 -8.80
C GLU A 47 1.04 -19.17 -10.33
N GLU A 48 1.81 -20.14 -10.82
CA GLU A 48 1.98 -20.33 -12.26
C GLU A 48 0.64 -20.70 -12.92
N GLY A 49 0.25 -19.98 -13.99
CA GLY A 49 -1.08 -20.05 -14.58
C GLY A 49 -2.17 -19.28 -13.83
N GLY A 50 -1.84 -18.69 -12.67
CA GLY A 50 -2.75 -17.91 -11.86
C GLY A 50 -3.06 -16.54 -12.48
N THR A 51 -4.28 -16.06 -12.24
CA THR A 51 -4.76 -14.74 -12.65
C THR A 51 -5.40 -14.01 -11.48
N ILE A 52 -5.35 -12.68 -11.50
CA ILE A 52 -6.05 -11.83 -10.54
C ILE A 52 -6.46 -10.51 -11.20
N GLN A 53 -7.65 -9.99 -10.87
CA GLN A 53 -8.01 -8.62 -11.24
C GLN A 53 -7.31 -7.64 -10.31
N GLY A 54 -6.80 -6.56 -10.86
CA GLY A 54 -6.13 -5.51 -10.10
C GLY A 54 -7.09 -4.84 -9.12
N ASP A 55 -8.37 -4.70 -9.47
CA ASP A 55 -9.39 -4.17 -8.56
C ASP A 55 -9.63 -5.11 -7.37
N ASP A 56 -9.64 -6.43 -7.57
CA ASP A 56 -9.73 -7.42 -6.49
C ASP A 56 -8.48 -7.37 -5.58
N LEU A 57 -7.29 -7.22 -6.18
CA LEU A 57 -6.03 -7.08 -5.45
C LEU A 57 -6.02 -5.81 -4.59
N LEU A 58 -6.51 -4.70 -5.13
CA LEU A 58 -6.57 -3.41 -4.43
C LEU A 58 -7.69 -3.37 -3.39
N GLY A 59 -8.76 -4.14 -3.59
CA GLY A 59 -9.89 -4.25 -2.68
C GLY A 59 -9.64 -5.17 -1.47
N SER A 60 -8.65 -6.07 -1.54
CA SER A 60 -8.29 -6.95 -0.42
C SER A 60 -7.08 -6.42 0.34
N LEU A 61 -7.26 -6.07 1.61
CA LEU A 61 -6.18 -5.73 2.54
C LEU A 61 -5.23 -6.90 2.77
N HIS A 62 -5.69 -8.15 2.71
CA HIS A 62 -4.78 -9.30 2.78
C HIS A 62 -3.81 -9.32 1.59
N LEU A 63 -4.32 -9.14 0.37
CA LEU A 63 -3.51 -9.15 -0.85
C LEU A 63 -2.65 -7.89 -0.96
N LEU A 64 -3.17 -6.74 -0.55
CA LEU A 64 -2.39 -5.52 -0.51
C LEU A 64 -1.25 -5.64 0.50
N ALA A 65 -1.51 -6.16 1.71
CA ALA A 65 -0.46 -6.41 2.69
C ALA A 65 0.61 -7.38 2.15
N ALA A 66 0.19 -8.43 1.43
CA ALA A 66 1.09 -9.36 0.77
C ALA A 66 1.97 -8.66 -0.29
N LEU A 67 1.37 -7.83 -1.14
CA LEU A 67 2.09 -7.08 -2.17
C LEU A 67 3.14 -6.16 -1.57
N LEU A 68 2.77 -5.43 -0.51
CA LEU A 68 3.62 -4.47 0.17
C LEU A 68 4.78 -5.15 0.91
N ALA A 69 4.49 -6.23 1.65
CA ALA A 69 5.52 -7.04 2.30
C ALA A 69 6.50 -7.64 1.27
N ALA A 70 6.01 -8.17 0.15
CA ALA A 70 6.85 -8.73 -0.91
C ALA A 70 7.69 -7.65 -1.61
N LYS A 71 7.19 -6.42 -1.70
CA LYS A 71 7.90 -5.30 -2.30
C LYS A 71 9.04 -4.81 -1.44
N GLU A 72 8.76 -4.56 -0.18
CA GLU A 72 9.68 -3.84 0.70
C GLU A 72 10.64 -4.79 1.43
N GLY A 73 10.34 -6.09 1.40
CA GLY A 73 11.15 -7.15 2.00
C GLY A 73 10.43 -7.74 3.20
N ILE A 74 10.50 -9.06 3.32
CA ILE A 74 9.82 -9.78 4.40
C ILE A 74 10.77 -9.84 5.62
N PRO A 75 10.37 -9.27 6.78
CA PRO A 75 11.19 -9.33 7.98
C PRO A 75 11.34 -10.77 8.50
N PRO A 76 12.40 -11.09 9.27
CA PRO A 76 12.60 -12.43 9.81
C PRO A 76 11.45 -12.93 10.68
N MET A 77 10.82 -12.04 11.44
CA MET A 77 9.66 -12.31 12.31
C MET A 77 8.73 -11.10 12.32
N THR A 78 7.43 -11.34 12.12
CA THR A 78 6.43 -10.28 11.98
C THR A 78 5.20 -10.59 12.84
N TRP A 79 4.78 -9.63 13.65
CA TRP A 79 3.44 -9.63 14.24
C TRP A 79 2.43 -9.23 13.17
N ALA A 80 1.58 -10.16 12.76
CA ALA A 80 0.46 -9.88 11.87
C ALA A 80 -0.83 -9.81 12.70
N THR A 81 -1.46 -8.64 12.69
CA THR A 81 -2.67 -8.34 13.45
C THR A 81 -3.81 -8.01 12.49
N PHE A 82 -4.90 -8.74 12.58
CA PHE A 82 -6.06 -8.62 11.70
C PHE A 82 -7.29 -8.22 12.51
N TYR A 83 -7.92 -7.13 12.11
CA TYR A 83 -9.15 -6.63 12.72
C TYR A 83 -10.31 -7.00 11.80
N TYR A 84 -11.10 -8.00 12.18
CA TYR A 84 -12.27 -8.42 11.41
C TYR A 84 -13.53 -7.67 11.86
N GLN A 85 -14.45 -7.42 10.94
CA GLN A 85 -15.74 -6.83 11.28
C GLN A 85 -16.55 -7.77 12.17
N GLY A 86 -17.20 -7.23 13.20
CA GLY A 86 -18.03 -8.01 14.14
C GLY A 86 -17.26 -8.86 15.15
N ARG A 87 -15.92 -8.82 15.16
CA ARG A 87 -15.11 -9.46 16.22
C ARG A 87 -14.64 -8.41 17.23
N PRO A 88 -14.80 -8.66 18.56
CA PRO A 88 -14.40 -7.71 19.59
C PRO A 88 -12.88 -7.61 19.70
N GLU A 89 -12.18 -8.73 19.53
CA GLU A 89 -10.73 -8.79 19.64
C GLU A 89 -10.05 -8.98 18.27
N PRO A 90 -8.92 -8.32 18.02
CA PRO A 90 -8.13 -8.58 16.84
C PRO A 90 -7.48 -9.96 16.92
N GLU A 91 -7.37 -10.62 15.77
CA GLU A 91 -6.55 -11.81 15.65
C GLU A 91 -5.09 -11.40 15.51
N ARG A 92 -4.23 -11.83 16.43
CA ARG A 92 -2.80 -11.53 16.40
C ARG A 92 -1.98 -12.81 16.34
N VAL A 93 -1.12 -12.90 15.33
CA VAL A 93 -0.23 -14.05 15.13
C VAL A 93 1.20 -13.59 14.92
N LEU A 94 2.15 -14.35 15.46
CA LEU A 94 3.57 -14.18 15.17
C LEU A 94 3.92 -15.08 13.99
N VAL A 95 4.40 -14.49 12.89
CA VAL A 95 4.66 -15.20 11.65
C VAL A 95 6.15 -15.12 11.29
N PRO A 96 6.84 -16.26 11.14
CA PRO A 96 8.17 -16.29 10.56
C PRO A 96 8.19 -15.74 9.15
N GLY A 97 9.27 -15.06 8.78
CA GLY A 97 9.43 -14.40 7.48
C GLY A 97 9.09 -15.30 6.28
N PRO A 98 9.67 -16.51 6.17
CA PRO A 98 9.34 -17.43 5.07
C PRO A 98 7.84 -17.77 4.94
N ASN A 99 7.07 -17.61 6.01
CA ASN A 99 5.66 -17.97 6.08
C ASN A 99 4.72 -16.75 5.99
N LEU A 100 5.21 -15.50 6.03
CA LEU A 100 4.35 -14.32 6.01
C LEU A 100 3.54 -14.22 4.73
N LEU A 101 4.20 -14.29 3.57
CA LEU A 101 3.53 -14.20 2.27
C LEU A 101 2.56 -15.37 2.04
N PRO A 102 2.95 -16.66 2.24
CA PRO A 102 2.00 -17.78 2.16
C PRO A 102 0.80 -17.64 3.10
N SER A 103 1.01 -17.16 4.32
CA SER A 103 -0.07 -16.94 5.31
C SER A 103 -1.07 -15.89 4.80
N LEU A 104 -0.59 -14.74 4.31
CA LEU A 104 -1.46 -13.69 3.78
C LEU A 104 -2.26 -14.16 2.55
N LEU A 105 -1.61 -14.90 1.64
CA LEU A 105 -2.28 -15.49 0.47
C LEU A 105 -3.34 -16.53 0.86
N TRP A 106 -3.04 -17.39 1.84
CA TRP A 106 -4.02 -18.34 2.36
C TRP A 106 -5.22 -17.62 2.99
N ARG A 107 -4.98 -16.58 3.80
CA ARG A 107 -6.04 -15.79 4.43
C ARG A 107 -6.94 -15.11 3.41
N ALA A 108 -6.35 -14.51 2.36
CA ALA A 108 -7.10 -13.89 1.27
C ALA A 108 -8.09 -14.87 0.59
N ARG A 109 -7.79 -16.17 0.58
CA ARG A 109 -8.63 -17.21 -0.04
C ARG A 109 -9.65 -17.83 0.92
N ASN A 110 -9.40 -17.80 2.23
CA ASN A 110 -10.12 -18.64 3.19
C ASN A 110 -10.81 -17.87 4.32
N LEU A 111 -10.47 -16.60 4.53
CA LEU A 111 -11.01 -15.78 5.61
C LEU A 111 -11.78 -14.57 5.05
N PRO A 112 -12.75 -14.03 5.83
CA PRO A 112 -13.41 -12.77 5.47
C PRO A 112 -12.39 -11.63 5.38
N GLU A 113 -12.71 -10.57 4.64
CA GLU A 113 -11.82 -9.41 4.54
C GLU A 113 -11.77 -8.64 5.88
N PRO A 114 -10.58 -8.36 6.45
CA PRO A 114 -10.45 -7.52 7.61
C PRO A 114 -10.77 -6.06 7.27
N ARG A 115 -11.20 -5.29 8.26
CA ARG A 115 -11.30 -3.83 8.14
C ARG A 115 -9.94 -3.15 8.30
N ARG A 116 -8.99 -3.81 8.99
CA ARG A 116 -7.63 -3.32 9.20
C ARG A 116 -6.62 -4.47 9.29
N VAL A 117 -5.45 -4.28 8.71
CA VAL A 117 -4.29 -5.16 8.80
C VAL A 117 -3.11 -4.36 9.33
N HIS A 118 -2.48 -4.84 10.39
CA HIS A 118 -1.26 -4.25 10.94
C HIS A 118 -0.16 -5.30 10.98
N LEU A 119 0.91 -5.08 10.22
CA LEU A 119 2.13 -5.88 10.24
C LEU A 119 3.24 -5.08 10.90
N ALA A 120 3.86 -5.64 11.94
CA ALA A 120 5.01 -5.03 12.59
C ALA A 120 6.13 -6.05 12.75
N ALA A 121 7.31 -5.74 12.22
CA ALA A 121 8.49 -6.55 12.47
C ALA A 121 8.87 -6.50 13.96
N THR A 122 9.35 -7.62 14.51
CA THR A 122 9.74 -7.68 15.92
C THR A 122 10.96 -6.83 16.26
N ASP A 123 11.76 -6.47 15.25
CA ASP A 123 12.94 -5.61 15.36
C ASP A 123 12.63 -4.12 15.09
N GLY A 124 11.36 -3.78 14.80
CA GLY A 124 10.94 -2.42 14.45
C GLY A 124 11.33 -1.97 13.04
N GLY A 125 11.92 -2.84 12.21
CA GLY A 125 12.39 -2.48 10.86
C GLY A 125 11.28 -2.28 9.83
N LEU A 126 10.07 -2.76 10.12
CA LEU A 126 8.89 -2.63 9.27
C LEU A 126 7.63 -2.39 10.11
N ILE A 127 6.85 -1.39 9.70
CA ILE A 127 5.47 -1.15 10.11
C ILE A 127 4.65 -0.96 8.83
N LEU A 128 3.63 -1.80 8.67
CA LEU A 128 2.62 -1.65 7.65
C LEU A 128 1.24 -1.64 8.32
N ASP A 129 0.49 -0.56 8.13
CA ASP A 129 -0.84 -0.43 8.71
C ASP A 129 -1.85 0.00 7.65
N LEU A 130 -2.79 -0.87 7.35
CA LEU A 130 -3.78 -0.69 6.30
C LEU A 130 -5.18 -0.75 6.92
N GLU A 131 -6.00 0.26 6.71
CA GLU A 131 -7.40 0.31 7.16
C GLU A 131 -8.28 0.77 6.02
N ALA A 132 -9.34 0.02 5.72
CA ALA A 132 -10.28 0.38 4.68
C ALA A 132 -11.29 1.44 5.19
N PRO A 133 -11.76 2.35 4.31
CA PRO A 133 -11.31 2.58 2.94
C PRO A 133 -9.91 3.21 2.85
N LEU A 134 -9.16 2.82 1.82
CA LEU A 134 -7.79 3.30 1.57
C LEU A 134 -7.79 4.62 0.79
N GLU A 135 -7.93 5.74 1.50
CA GLU A 135 -8.11 7.06 0.89
C GLU A 135 -6.84 7.91 0.92
N ALA A 136 -6.06 7.78 2.00
CA ALA A 136 -4.80 8.47 2.20
C ALA A 136 -3.69 7.46 2.44
N PHE A 137 -2.52 7.70 1.86
CA PHE A 137 -1.35 6.86 2.05
C PHE A 137 -0.18 7.70 2.54
N LEU A 138 0.50 7.23 3.57
CA LEU A 138 1.60 7.92 4.19
C LEU A 138 2.80 6.99 4.26
N ARG A 139 3.95 7.52 3.90
CA ARG A 139 5.24 6.88 4.12
C ARG A 139 6.14 7.81 4.92
N VAL A 140 6.70 7.30 6.01
CA VAL A 140 7.69 8.05 6.78
C VAL A 140 9.04 8.00 6.05
N GLU A 141 9.69 9.16 5.89
CA GLU A 141 11.00 9.22 5.26
C GLU A 141 12.12 8.93 6.26
N GLY A 142 13.17 8.24 5.81
CA GLY A 142 14.40 8.03 6.60
C GLY A 142 14.27 7.06 7.78
N SER A 143 13.06 6.57 8.10
CA SER A 143 12.87 5.44 9.01
C SER A 143 13.08 4.12 8.28
N GLY A 144 13.11 3.00 9.03
CA GLY A 144 12.71 1.70 8.47
C GLY A 144 11.35 1.82 7.78
N LEU A 145 10.93 0.80 7.03
CA LEU A 145 9.71 0.88 6.24
C LEU A 145 8.49 1.11 7.15
N GLU A 146 8.00 2.35 7.23
CA GLU A 146 6.74 2.68 7.90
C GLU A 146 5.76 3.19 6.84
N VAL A 147 4.72 2.40 6.58
CA VAL A 147 3.70 2.65 5.58
C VAL A 147 2.33 2.56 6.23
N TYR A 148 1.53 3.60 6.03
CA TYR A 148 0.18 3.70 6.54
C TYR A 148 -0.77 3.99 5.38
N ALA A 149 -1.89 3.28 5.29
CA ALA A 149 -2.94 3.57 4.31
C ALA A 149 -4.30 3.47 4.99
N TRP A 150 -4.97 4.60 5.17
CA TRP A 150 -6.13 4.74 6.05
C TRP A 150 -7.21 5.62 5.42
N PRO A 151 -8.39 5.69 6.04
CA PRO A 151 -9.37 6.74 5.77
C PRO A 151 -8.76 8.12 5.99
N GLU A 152 -9.21 9.11 5.23
CA GLU A 152 -8.62 10.45 5.23
C GLU A 152 -8.64 11.09 6.64
N GLU A 153 -9.78 11.03 7.32
CA GLU A 153 -9.98 11.61 8.65
C GLU A 153 -8.99 11.06 9.68
N ARG A 154 -8.80 9.74 9.69
CA ARG A 154 -7.85 9.08 10.60
C ARG A 154 -6.40 9.48 10.30
N MET A 155 -6.05 9.57 9.02
CA MET A 155 -4.72 10.02 8.61
C MET A 155 -4.46 11.48 9.02
N ARG A 156 -5.49 12.33 8.92
CA ARG A 156 -5.45 13.72 9.37
C ARG A 156 -5.19 13.83 10.87
N GLU A 157 -5.98 13.12 11.69
CA GLU A 157 -5.80 13.09 13.14
C GLU A 157 -4.39 12.61 13.52
N TYR A 158 -3.93 11.53 12.89
CA TYR A 158 -2.58 11.00 13.11
C TYR A 158 -1.49 12.03 12.80
N LEU A 159 -1.57 12.69 11.64
CA LEU A 159 -0.57 13.68 11.23
C LEU A 159 -0.60 14.94 12.10
N GLN A 160 -1.78 15.38 12.52
CA GLN A 160 -1.92 16.50 13.46
C GLN A 160 -1.29 16.15 14.81
N ALA A 161 -1.54 14.95 15.33
CA ALA A 161 -0.92 14.49 16.57
C ALA A 161 0.61 14.34 16.43
N ALA A 162 1.09 13.78 15.32
CA ALA A 162 2.52 13.62 15.04
C ALA A 162 3.25 14.98 14.95
N ALA A 163 2.61 15.99 14.37
CA ALA A 163 3.15 17.35 14.27
C ALA A 163 3.33 18.04 15.63
N LEU A 164 2.55 17.65 16.65
CA LEU A 164 2.68 18.13 18.03
C LEU A 164 3.78 17.40 18.82
N GLY A 165 4.42 16.38 18.23
CA GLY A 165 5.53 15.66 18.83
C GLY A 165 6.80 16.52 18.97
N ARG A 166 7.72 16.12 19.87
CA ARG A 166 8.99 16.83 20.09
C ARG A 166 9.91 16.84 18.86
N GLU A 167 9.79 15.84 18.00
CA GLU A 167 10.58 15.70 16.76
C GLU A 167 9.68 15.15 15.64
N PRO A 168 8.96 16.02 14.91
CA PRO A 168 8.12 15.58 13.80
C PRO A 168 8.99 15.01 12.68
N ARG A 169 8.59 13.84 12.14
CA ARG A 169 9.30 13.19 11.05
C ARG A 169 8.75 13.64 9.70
N PRO A 170 9.62 13.88 8.69
CA PRO A 170 9.15 14.14 7.34
C PRO A 170 8.44 12.91 6.77
N VAL A 171 7.29 13.15 6.15
CA VAL A 171 6.51 12.11 5.48
C VAL A 171 6.26 12.47 4.03
N VAL A 172 6.01 11.44 3.23
CA VAL A 172 5.36 11.56 1.93
C VAL A 172 3.92 11.11 2.10
N LEU A 173 2.99 12.07 2.01
CA LEU A 173 1.54 11.86 2.05
C LEU A 173 1.01 11.86 0.62
N GLU A 174 0.18 10.88 0.28
CA GLU A 174 -0.58 10.84 -0.96
C GLU A 174 -2.07 10.90 -0.67
N LEU A 175 -2.73 11.87 -1.32
CA LEU A 175 -4.15 12.15 -1.15
C LEU A 175 -4.73 12.67 -2.49
N GLY A 176 -5.87 12.13 -2.91
CA GLY A 176 -6.54 12.59 -4.14
C GLY A 176 -5.69 12.48 -5.40
N GLY A 177 -4.78 11.50 -5.47
CA GLY A 177 -3.85 11.32 -6.60
C GLY A 177 -2.66 12.28 -6.62
N ARG A 178 -2.46 13.08 -5.56
CA ARG A 178 -1.32 14.00 -5.41
C ARG A 178 -0.43 13.55 -4.26
N ALA A 179 0.87 13.77 -4.40
CA ALA A 179 1.87 13.49 -3.38
C ALA A 179 2.44 14.78 -2.78
N PHE A 180 2.58 14.81 -1.46
CA PHE A 180 3.04 15.95 -0.67
C PHE A 180 4.15 15.48 0.26
N ARG A 181 5.27 16.18 0.24
CA ARG A 181 6.27 16.06 1.31
C ARG A 181 5.87 17.03 2.42
N THR A 182 5.59 16.53 3.62
CA THR A 182 5.03 17.35 4.70
C THR A 182 5.44 16.85 6.08
N LEU A 183 5.23 17.69 7.10
CA LEU A 183 5.32 17.35 8.53
C LEU A 183 3.94 17.34 9.21
N SER A 184 2.91 17.85 8.55
CA SER A 184 1.56 18.01 9.07
C SER A 184 0.52 17.77 7.97
N TRP A 185 -0.76 17.74 8.34
CA TRP A 185 -1.82 17.73 7.34
C TRP A 185 -1.72 18.98 6.45
N PRO A 186 -1.81 18.85 5.11
CA PRO A 186 -1.80 20.00 4.24
C PRO A 186 -3.16 20.72 4.30
N GLU A 187 -3.13 22.00 4.66
CA GLU A 187 -4.29 22.89 4.54
C GLU A 187 -4.62 23.15 3.05
N PRO A 188 -5.87 23.45 2.68
CA PRO A 188 -6.35 23.49 1.28
C PRO A 188 -5.74 24.56 0.34
N ILE A 189 -4.67 25.26 0.74
CA ILE A 189 -3.97 26.25 -0.09
C ILE A 189 -2.63 25.65 -0.53
N PHE A 190 -2.60 25.01 -1.69
CA PHE A 190 -1.40 24.34 -2.22
C PHE A 190 -0.61 25.22 -3.20
N THR A 191 0.72 25.18 -3.06
CA THR A 191 1.65 25.27 -4.20
C THR A 191 2.18 23.85 -4.49
N PRO A 192 1.91 23.25 -5.67
CA PRO A 192 2.35 21.90 -6.02
C PRO A 192 3.87 21.80 -6.28
N LEU A 193 4.45 20.61 -6.05
CA LEU A 193 5.87 20.32 -6.28
C LEU A 193 6.25 20.10 -7.77
N TYR A 194 5.29 20.09 -8.69
CA TYR A 194 5.50 20.08 -10.14
C TYR A 194 4.52 21.07 -10.79
N GLY A 195 5.04 22.04 -11.55
CA GLY A 195 4.26 23.02 -12.35
C GLY A 195 4.53 22.91 -13.85
N PRO A 196 4.00 23.81 -14.72
CA PRO A 196 2.98 24.83 -14.51
C PRO A 196 1.62 24.43 -15.13
N GLN A 197 0.54 25.10 -14.69
CA GLN A 197 -0.70 25.15 -15.46
C GLN A 197 -0.45 25.98 -16.72
N VAL A 198 -0.53 25.35 -17.89
CA VAL A 198 -0.77 26.07 -19.13
C VAL A 198 -2.29 26.20 -19.25
N GLU A 199 -2.82 27.36 -18.89
CA GLU A 199 -4.14 27.78 -19.36
C GLU A 199 -4.04 27.97 -20.88
N LEU A 200 -4.66 27.08 -21.63
CA LEU A 200 -5.03 27.39 -23.01
C LEU A 200 -6.23 28.34 -22.92
N ALA A 201 -5.96 29.64 -23.03
CA ALA A 201 -6.98 30.60 -23.37
C ALA A 201 -7.44 30.34 -24.82
N GLU A 202 -8.72 30.08 -24.99
CA GLU A 202 -9.39 30.15 -26.28
C GLU A 202 -9.49 31.63 -26.71
N ALA A 203 -8.91 31.94 -27.88
CA ALA A 203 -9.36 32.99 -28.80
C ALA A 203 -8.83 32.68 -30.20
#